data_AF-A0A5C3NK45-F1
#
_entry.id   AF-A0A5C3NK45-F1
#
_cell.length_a   1.000
_cell.length_b   1.000
_cell.length_c   1.000
_cell.angle_alpha   90.00
_cell.angle_beta   90.00
_cell.angle_gamma   90.00
#
_symmetry.space_group_name_H-M   'P 1'
#
loop_
_entity.id
_entity.type
_entity.pdbx_description
1 polymer ?
#
loop_
_entity_poly.entity_id
_entity_poly.type
_entity_poly.pdbx_seq_one_letter_code
_entity_poly.pdbx_strand_id
1 'polypeptide(L)'
;MEELSKLDHAFHTLASRPPAIFLSLAKSIIPANSAPSDAFLAPLSVGKRLDIWRVCLLCYLLTIDGKRIVPRELQLCGLLATMRRRNSVVYSGCGTGKTLFMVLPLLWNLKSVSIIISPLKRLQANQVDIFSPYMRSESQLCMD
;
A
#
# COMPACT_ATOMS: atom_id res chain seq x y z
N MET A 1 -6.42 -18.40 6.82
CA MET A 1 -7.79 -18.01 6.40
C MET A 1 -8.34 -16.86 7.25
N GLU A 2 -8.08 -16.86 8.55
CA GLU A 2 -8.64 -15.91 9.54
C GLU A 2 -8.11 -14.46 9.48
N GLU A 3 -6.82 -14.26 9.20
CA GLU A 3 -6.19 -12.92 9.06
C GLU A 3 -6.72 -12.14 7.83
N LEU A 4 -7.13 -12.85 6.78
CA LEU A 4 -7.66 -12.24 5.54
C LEU A 4 -9.12 -11.88 5.64
N SER A 5 -9.94 -12.69 6.34
CA SER A 5 -11.27 -12.23 6.72
C SER A 5 -11.16 -11.00 7.60
N LYS A 6 -10.15 -10.90 8.48
CA LYS A 6 -9.91 -9.70 9.30
C LYS A 6 -9.48 -8.50 8.45
N LEU A 7 -8.59 -8.66 7.47
CA LEU A 7 -8.15 -7.56 6.60
C LEU A 7 -9.24 -7.11 5.61
N ASP A 8 -9.94 -8.04 4.99
CA ASP A 8 -11.06 -7.76 4.07
C ASP A 8 -12.24 -7.17 4.84
N HIS A 9 -12.55 -7.70 6.03
CA HIS A 9 -13.54 -7.11 6.94
C HIS A 9 -13.09 -5.73 7.43
N ALA A 10 -11.82 -5.52 7.79
CA ALA A 10 -11.30 -4.22 8.19
C ALA A 10 -11.36 -3.24 7.02
N PHE A 11 -11.02 -3.67 5.80
CA PHE A 11 -11.12 -2.87 4.58
C PHE A 11 -12.57 -2.49 4.30
N HIS A 12 -13.50 -3.45 4.32
CA HIS A 12 -14.93 -3.21 4.15
C HIS A 12 -15.52 -2.34 5.27
N THR A 13 -15.07 -2.51 6.51
CA THR A 13 -15.47 -1.71 7.67
C THR A 13 -14.93 -0.28 7.59
N LEU A 14 -13.71 -0.09 7.08
CA LEU A 14 -13.13 1.23 6.85
C LEU A 14 -13.74 1.91 5.62
N ALA A 15 -14.06 1.15 4.57
CA ALA A 15 -14.65 1.64 3.35
C ALA A 15 -16.14 2.01 3.50
N SER A 16 -16.87 1.36 4.40
CA SER A 16 -18.28 1.64 4.69
C SER A 16 -18.50 2.85 5.61
N ARG A 17 -17.45 3.33 6.28
CA ARG A 17 -17.54 4.53 7.14
C ARG A 17 -17.72 5.79 6.30
N PRO A 18 -18.52 6.76 6.78
CA PRO A 18 -18.58 8.10 6.18
C PRO A 18 -17.17 8.70 6.03
N PRO A 19 -16.87 9.36 4.90
CA PRO A 19 -15.55 9.92 4.63
C PRO A 19 -14.98 10.79 5.75
N ALA A 20 -15.82 11.59 6.42
CA ALA A 20 -15.41 12.46 7.52
C ALA A 20 -14.92 11.65 8.74
N ILE A 21 -15.65 10.59 9.12
CA ILE A 21 -15.30 9.72 10.25
C ILE A 21 -14.01 8.96 9.93
N PHE A 22 -13.90 8.44 8.71
CA PHE A 22 -12.70 7.76 8.26
C PHE A 22 -11.46 8.67 8.33
N LEU A 23 -11.55 9.89 7.80
CA LEU A 23 -10.42 10.84 7.81
C LEU A 23 -10.03 11.26 9.23
N SER A 24 -11.00 11.49 10.11
CA SER A 24 -10.73 11.80 11.52
C SER A 24 -9.95 10.66 12.19
N LEU A 25 -10.38 9.41 12.00
CA LEU A 25 -9.71 8.24 12.52
C LEU A 25 -8.30 8.06 11.93
N ALA A 26 -8.15 8.21 10.61
CA ALA A 26 -6.87 8.05 9.94
C ALA A 26 -5.85 9.07 10.47
N LYS A 27 -6.28 10.32 10.68
CA LYS A 27 -5.46 11.39 11.26
C LYS A 27 -5.12 11.18 12.73
N SER A 28 -5.96 10.48 13.50
CA SER A 28 -5.66 10.16 14.91
C SER A 28 -4.72 8.96 15.06
N ILE A 29 -4.71 8.03 14.10
CA ILE A 29 -3.88 6.82 14.14
C ILE A 29 -2.50 7.07 13.53
N ILE A 30 -2.44 7.73 12.37
CA ILE A 30 -1.18 7.94 11.66
C ILE A 30 -0.44 9.14 12.28
N PRO A 31 0.83 8.98 12.71
CA PRO A 31 1.63 10.09 13.21
C PRO A 31 1.75 11.22 12.17
N ALA A 32 1.56 12.46 12.63
CA ALA A 32 1.53 13.64 11.74
C ALA A 32 2.81 13.81 10.90
N ASN A 33 3.98 13.43 11.43
CA ASN A 33 5.27 13.49 10.72
C ASN A 33 5.43 12.43 9.62
N SER A 34 4.56 11.42 9.59
CA SER A 34 4.59 10.31 8.64
C SER A 34 3.45 10.37 7.64
N ALA A 35 2.42 11.18 7.91
CA ALA A 35 1.27 11.38 7.05
C ALA A 35 1.66 12.07 5.72
N PRO A 36 0.89 11.85 4.63
CA PRO A 36 1.07 12.60 3.39
C PRO A 36 0.90 14.11 3.64
N SER A 37 1.77 14.94 3.04
CA SER A 37 1.67 16.38 3.27
C SER A 37 0.42 16.99 2.65
N ASP A 38 -0.05 18.09 3.23
CA ASP A 38 -1.16 18.85 2.65
C ASP A 38 -0.82 19.38 1.25
N ALA A 39 0.44 19.73 0.99
CA ALA A 39 0.93 20.14 -0.33
C ALA A 39 0.77 19.02 -1.37
N PHE A 40 1.08 17.77 -1.01
CA PHE A 40 0.88 16.62 -1.88
C PHE A 40 -0.61 16.32 -2.13
N LEU A 41 -1.45 16.48 -1.10
CA LEU A 41 -2.88 16.18 -1.19
C LEU A 41 -3.71 17.29 -1.89
N ALA A 42 -3.28 18.55 -1.79
CA ALA A 42 -3.97 19.72 -2.33
C ALA A 42 -4.40 19.59 -3.81
N PRO A 43 -3.57 19.13 -4.76
CA PRO A 43 -3.98 19.00 -6.15
C PRO A 43 -4.91 17.80 -6.44
N LEU A 44 -5.15 16.93 -5.46
CA LEU A 44 -5.97 15.72 -5.65
C LEU A 44 -7.46 16.01 -5.42
N SER A 45 -8.32 15.38 -6.22
CA SER A 45 -9.76 15.33 -5.97
C SER A 45 -10.07 14.64 -4.63
N VAL A 46 -11.21 14.97 -4.01
CA VAL A 46 -11.65 14.39 -2.73
C VAL A 46 -11.58 12.86 -2.71
N GLY A 47 -12.08 12.18 -3.76
CA GLY A 47 -12.04 10.71 -3.86
C GLY A 47 -10.60 10.15 -3.81
N LYS A 48 -9.68 10.75 -4.59
CA LYS A 48 -8.25 10.37 -4.58
C LYS A 48 -7.60 10.62 -3.22
N ARG A 49 -7.91 11.73 -2.54
CA ARG A 49 -7.40 11.98 -1.19
C ARG A 49 -7.84 10.87 -0.23
N LEU A 50 -9.11 10.46 -0.29
CA LEU A 50 -9.61 9.36 0.52
C LEU A 50 -8.90 8.05 0.22
N ASP A 51 -8.68 7.71 -1.05
CA ASP A 51 -7.96 6.48 -1.41
C ASP A 51 -6.51 6.48 -0.92
N ILE A 52 -5.82 7.62 -0.99
CA ILE A 52 -4.48 7.77 -0.41
C ILE A 52 -4.50 7.51 1.09
N TRP A 53 -5.41 8.15 1.83
CA TRP A 53 -5.54 7.93 3.27
C TRP A 53 -5.88 6.49 3.62
N ARG A 54 -6.73 5.81 2.82
CA ARG A 54 -7.05 4.38 2.99
C ARG A 54 -5.81 3.52 2.87
N VAL A 55 -5.04 3.70 1.80
CA VAL A 55 -3.83 2.90 1.58
C VAL A 55 -2.77 3.18 2.64
N CYS A 56 -2.60 4.44 3.03
CA CYS A 56 -1.69 4.81 4.13
C CYS A 56 -2.10 4.15 5.45
N LEU A 57 -3.39 4.18 5.80
CA LEU A 57 -3.90 3.59 7.02
C LEU A 57 -3.75 2.06 7.00
N LEU A 58 -4.11 1.40 5.91
CA LEU A 58 -3.97 -0.05 5.77
C LEU A 58 -2.51 -0.48 5.89
N CYS A 59 -1.60 0.21 5.19
CA CYS A 59 -0.17 -0.06 5.28
C CYS A 59 0.35 0.10 6.72
N TYR A 60 -0.10 1.15 7.41
CA TYR A 60 0.27 1.40 8.80
C TYR A 60 -0.25 0.32 9.74
N LEU A 61 -1.54 -0.03 9.63
CA LEU A 61 -2.19 -1.06 10.45
C LEU A 61 -1.57 -2.44 10.23
N LEU A 62 -1.30 -2.81 8.98
CA LEU A 62 -0.62 -4.06 8.65
C LEU A 62 0.78 -4.16 9.23
N THR A 63 1.41 -3.03 9.56
CA THR A 63 2.79 -3.00 10.05
C THR A 63 2.89 -2.39 11.45
N ILE A 64 1.77 -2.33 12.18
CA ILE A 64 1.67 -1.63 13.47
C ILE A 64 2.55 -2.24 14.56
N ASP A 65 2.66 -3.57 14.55
CA ASP A 65 3.49 -4.37 15.46
C ASP A 65 4.97 -4.38 15.08
N GLY A 66 5.34 -3.69 14.00
CA GLY A 66 6.70 -3.61 13.49
C GLY A 66 7.09 -2.19 13.13
N LYS A 67 7.37 -1.98 11.83
CA LYS A 67 7.98 -0.75 11.32
C LYS A 67 7.03 0.45 11.22
N ARG A 68 5.71 0.25 11.40
CA ARG A 68 4.68 1.31 11.33
C ARG A 68 4.81 2.13 10.05
N ILE A 69 4.79 1.44 8.91
CA ILE A 69 5.12 1.99 7.60
C ILE A 69 3.96 2.83 7.08
N VAL A 70 4.24 4.09 6.78
CA VAL A 70 3.38 4.95 5.95
C VAL A 70 4.06 5.15 4.59
N PRO A 71 3.35 4.96 3.46
CA PRO A 71 3.93 5.19 2.14
C PRO A 71 4.35 6.65 1.95
N ARG A 72 5.58 6.84 1.45
CA ARG A 72 6.13 8.15 1.09
C ARG A 72 5.44 8.71 -0.16
N GLU A 73 5.47 10.02 -0.33
CA GLU A 73 4.84 10.69 -1.47
C GLU A 73 5.32 10.18 -2.83
N LEU A 74 6.60 9.87 -2.98
CA LEU A 74 7.12 9.22 -4.21
C LEU A 74 6.42 7.89 -4.50
N GLN A 75 6.14 7.09 -3.46
CA GLN A 75 5.43 5.82 -3.57
C GLN A 75 3.96 6.02 -3.93
N LEU A 76 3.34 7.01 -3.30
CA LEU A 76 1.97 7.42 -3.58
C LEU A 76 1.80 8.00 -5.00
N CYS A 77 2.80 8.69 -5.56
CA CYS A 77 2.81 9.13 -6.95
C CYS A 77 2.71 7.95 -7.93
N GLY A 78 3.50 6.89 -7.73
CA GLY A 78 3.41 5.68 -8.56
C GLY A 78 2.08 4.95 -8.39
N LEU A 79 1.52 4.93 -7.18
CA LEU A 79 0.17 4.42 -6.96
C LEU A 79 -0.87 5.24 -7.73
N LEU A 80 -0.83 6.58 -7.65
CA LEU A 80 -1.75 7.45 -8.38
C LEU A 80 -1.67 7.26 -9.90
N ALA A 81 -0.48 6.97 -10.45
CA ALA A 81 -0.33 6.60 -11.85
C ALA A 81 -1.02 5.26 -12.15
N THR A 82 -0.85 4.27 -11.27
CA THR A 82 -1.50 2.95 -11.36
C THR A 82 -3.02 3.06 -11.29
N MET A 83 -3.56 3.88 -10.37
CA MET A 83 -4.99 4.15 -10.25
C MET A 83 -5.60 4.75 -11.53
N ARG A 84 -4.79 5.49 -12.29
CA ARG A 84 -5.17 6.08 -13.59
C ARG A 84 -4.94 5.14 -14.76
N ARG A 85 -4.55 3.87 -14.50
CA ARG A 85 -4.18 2.87 -15.51
C ARG A 85 -3.09 3.37 -16.46
N ARG A 86 -2.12 4.13 -15.95
CA ARG A 86 -0.99 4.63 -16.72
C ARG A 86 0.25 3.81 -16.44
N ASN A 87 0.99 3.49 -17.49
CA ASN A 87 2.36 3.00 -17.36
C ASN A 87 3.21 4.08 -16.71
N SER A 88 4.05 3.71 -15.74
CA SER A 88 4.93 4.65 -15.06
C SER A 88 6.34 4.08 -14.95
N VAL A 89 7.33 4.97 -15.04
CA VAL A 89 8.74 4.66 -14.81
C VAL A 89 9.15 5.42 -13.56
N VAL A 90 9.65 4.71 -12.55
CA VAL A 90 10.08 5.30 -11.28
C VAL A 90 11.59 5.21 -11.19
N TYR A 91 12.27 6.36 -11.25
CA TYR A 91 13.69 6.45 -10.99
C TYR A 91 13.93 6.69 -9.50
N SER A 92 14.61 5.76 -8.83
CA SER A 92 14.95 5.92 -7.41
C SER A 92 16.16 5.08 -6.99
N GLY A 93 16.98 5.64 -6.11
CA GLY A 93 18.16 4.97 -5.55
C GLY A 93 17.82 3.74 -4.70
N CYS A 94 18.82 2.97 -4.32
CA CYS A 94 18.68 1.87 -3.36
C CYS A 94 18.19 2.39 -1.99
N GLY A 95 17.48 1.56 -1.22
CA GLY A 95 16.97 1.94 0.11
C GLY A 95 15.78 2.91 0.13
N THR A 96 15.32 3.41 -1.02
CA THR A 96 14.16 4.33 -1.13
C THR A 96 12.80 3.67 -0.89
N GLY A 97 12.77 2.35 -0.68
CA GLY A 97 11.55 1.59 -0.45
C GLY A 97 10.81 1.19 -1.73
N LYS A 98 11.52 0.96 -2.84
CA LYS A 98 10.93 0.52 -4.12
C LYS A 98 10.01 -0.69 -3.98
N THR A 99 10.37 -1.60 -3.09
CA THR A 99 9.62 -2.81 -2.77
C THR A 99 8.15 -2.50 -2.39
N LEU A 100 7.87 -1.36 -1.77
CA LEU A 100 6.50 -1.01 -1.38
C LEU A 100 5.59 -0.74 -2.59
N PHE A 101 6.11 -0.24 -3.72
CA PHE A 101 5.33 -0.04 -4.95
C PHE A 101 4.63 -1.30 -5.43
N MET A 102 5.19 -2.47 -5.11
CA MET A 102 4.64 -3.76 -5.53
C MET A 102 3.32 -4.10 -4.81
N VAL A 103 3.13 -3.56 -3.60
CA VAL A 103 2.02 -3.91 -2.70
C VAL A 103 0.95 -2.83 -2.64
N LEU A 104 1.30 -1.56 -2.85
CA LEU A 104 0.33 -0.45 -2.80
C LEU A 104 -0.88 -0.64 -3.74
N PRO A 105 -0.75 -1.13 -4.98
CA PRO A 105 -1.91 -1.38 -5.84
C PRO A 105 -2.87 -2.43 -5.26
N LEU A 106 -2.33 -3.46 -4.58
CA LEU A 106 -3.12 -4.50 -3.93
C LEU A 106 -3.87 -3.93 -2.72
N LEU A 107 -3.23 -3.05 -1.94
CA LEU A 107 -3.89 -2.37 -0.81
C LEU A 107 -4.97 -1.39 -1.26
N TRP A 108 -4.83 -0.81 -2.45
CA TRP A 108 -5.86 0.04 -3.03
C TRP A 108 -7.05 -0.76 -3.58
N ASN A 109 -6.76 -1.88 -4.25
CA ASN A 109 -7.77 -2.76 -4.84
C ASN A 109 -7.43 -4.22 -4.54
N LEU A 110 -8.02 -4.75 -3.47
CA LEU A 110 -7.83 -6.14 -3.01
C LEU A 110 -8.29 -7.20 -4.03
N LYS A 111 -9.07 -6.81 -5.04
CA LYS A 111 -9.52 -7.69 -6.14
C LYS A 111 -8.56 -7.72 -7.33
N SER A 112 -7.47 -6.95 -7.26
CA SER A 112 -6.46 -6.91 -8.32
C SER A 112 -5.36 -7.95 -8.09
N VAL A 113 -4.71 -8.34 -9.19
CA VAL A 113 -3.50 -9.18 -9.17
C VAL A 113 -2.33 -8.30 -9.63
N SER A 114 -1.21 -8.38 -8.90
CA SER A 114 0.03 -7.69 -9.23
C SER A 114 1.08 -8.73 -9.61
N ILE A 115 1.66 -8.60 -10.80
CA ILE A 115 2.72 -9.49 -11.29
C ILE A 115 4.03 -8.72 -11.21
N ILE A 116 4.98 -9.27 -10.45
CA ILE A 116 6.31 -8.68 -10.24
C ILE A 116 7.31 -9.52 -11.00
N ILE A 117 8.02 -8.91 -11.95
CA ILE A 117 9.07 -9.55 -12.74
C ILE A 117 10.42 -9.02 -12.25
N SER A 118 11.29 -9.92 -11.80
CA SER A 118 12.64 -9.60 -11.37
C SER A 118 13.62 -10.55 -12.06
N PRO A 119 14.71 -10.05 -12.67
CA PRO A 119 15.76 -10.92 -13.22
C PRO A 119 16.61 -11.58 -12.13
N LEU A 120 16.43 -11.20 -10.86
CA LEU A 120 17.25 -11.66 -9.72
C LEU A 120 16.43 -12.59 -8.82
N LYS A 121 16.62 -13.91 -8.97
CA LYS A 121 15.94 -14.96 -8.18
C LYS A 121 16.09 -14.76 -6.67
N ARG A 122 17.30 -14.44 -6.20
CA ARG A 122 17.57 -14.16 -4.77
C ARG A 122 16.83 -12.93 -4.25
N LEU A 123 16.70 -11.89 -5.08
CA LEU A 123 15.95 -10.68 -4.70
C LEU A 123 14.46 -11.00 -4.58
N GLN A 124 13.93 -11.80 -5.51
CA GLN A 124 12.53 -12.23 -5.48
C GLN A 124 12.23 -13.08 -4.25
N ALA A 125 13.08 -14.04 -3.91
CA ALA A 125 12.95 -14.85 -2.70
C ALA A 125 12.91 -13.97 -1.44
N ASN A 126 13.87 -13.04 -1.31
CA ASN A 126 13.90 -12.11 -0.18
C ASN A 126 12.63 -11.23 -0.10
N GLN A 127 12.10 -10.78 -1.24
CA GLN A 127 10.87 -9.98 -1.27
C GLN A 127 9.64 -10.80 -0.85
N VAL A 128 9.55 -12.05 -1.29
CA VAL A 128 8.49 -12.98 -0.87
C VAL A 128 8.57 -13.21 0.64
N ASP A 129 9.76 -13.47 1.19
CA ASP A 129 9.94 -13.69 2.62
C ASP A 129 9.51 -12.47 3.46
N ILE A 130 9.84 -11.26 3.00
CA ILE A 130 9.44 -10.01 3.66
C ILE A 130 7.92 -9.85 3.70
N PHE A 131 7.22 -10.27 2.65
CA PHE A 131 5.78 -10.09 2.51
C PHE A 131 4.94 -11.30 2.92
N SER A 132 5.56 -12.46 3.11
CA SER A 132 4.91 -13.71 3.52
C SER A 132 4.02 -13.53 4.76
N PRO A 133 4.42 -12.77 5.81
CA PRO A 133 3.55 -12.53 6.96
C PRO A 133 2.27 -11.74 6.63
N TYR A 134 2.25 -11.02 5.51
CA TYR A 134 1.19 -10.07 5.14
C TYR A 134 0.40 -10.48 3.88
N MET A 135 0.82 -11.50 3.13
CA MET A 135 0.23 -11.90 1.85
C MET A 135 -0.52 -13.24 1.94
N ARG A 136 -1.50 -13.44 1.04
CA ARG A 136 -2.11 -14.76 0.82
C ARG A 136 -1.05 -15.76 0.36
N SER A 137 -1.21 -17.00 0.82
CA SER A 137 -0.49 -18.16 0.29
C SER A 137 -0.82 -18.36 -1.20
N GLU A 138 0.07 -17.86 -2.06
CA GLU A 138 0.47 -18.42 -3.37
C GLU A 138 1.49 -17.47 -4.00
N SER A 139 2.67 -17.39 -3.37
CA SER A 139 3.86 -16.90 -4.07
C SER A 139 4.44 -18.07 -4.87
N GLN A 140 3.89 -18.31 -6.06
CA GLN A 140 4.48 -19.31 -6.95
C GLN A 140 5.76 -18.70 -7.53
N LEU A 141 6.92 -18.98 -6.92
CA LEU A 141 8.19 -18.85 -7.63
C LEU A 141 8.17 -19.92 -8.70
N CYS A 142 8.09 -19.53 -9.98
CA CYS A 142 8.46 -20.42 -11.07
C CYS A 142 9.93 -20.79 -10.85
N MET A 143 10.16 -21.99 -10.33
CA MET A 143 11.49 -22.58 -10.22
C MET A 143 11.66 -23.48 -11.43
N ASP A 144 12.38 -22.96 -12.42
CA ASP A 144 13.21 -23.82 -13.28
C ASP A 144 14.43 -24.30 -12.47
#